data_AF-A0A2V6AS48-F1
#
_entry.id   AF-A0A2V6AS48-F1
#
_cell.length_a   1.000
_cell.length_b   1.000
_cell.length_c   1.000
_cell.angle_alpha   90.00
_cell.angle_beta   90.00
_cell.angle_gamma   90.00
#
_symmetry.space_group_name_H-M   'P 1'
#
loop_
_entity.id
_entity.type
_entity.pdbx_description
1 polymer ?
#
loop_
_entity_poly.entity_id
_entity_poly.type
_entity_poly.pdbx_seq_one_letter_code
_entity_poly.pdbx_strand_id
1 'polypeptide(L)'
;RLELAHSYKDKVARGAAAAAGLFTYPVLMAADILIYDSDIVPVGKDQKQHIEITRDIATRINETFGSARRGPILKLPEPRIQAQTEVVPGIDGQKMSKSYGNTIDIFGEEKETRKRVMSIVTDSTPVEAPKNPDASIIMQLYALVASKDEVEEMREQFRKGGRGYGDFKKQLFEKLWDYFAPMRKRRDEILRDKNYINNALQRGAERANAIADKVMERVRDAVGL
;
A
#
# COMPACT_ATOMS: atom_id res chain seq x y z
N ARG A 1 23.15 -14.09 -1.09
CA ARG A 1 22.32 -12.87 -0.87
C ARG A 1 20.84 -13.21 -0.62
N LEU A 2 20.22 -14.15 -1.34
CA LEU A 2 18.83 -14.57 -1.08
C LEU A 2 18.60 -15.10 0.35
N GLU A 3 19.58 -15.80 0.91
CA GLU A 3 19.58 -16.22 2.33
C GLU A 3 19.55 -15.05 3.34
N LEU A 4 19.88 -13.84 2.89
CA LEU A 4 19.88 -12.62 3.71
C LEU A 4 18.58 -11.82 3.59
N ALA A 5 17.65 -12.21 2.71
CA ALA A 5 16.36 -11.54 2.57
C ALA A 5 15.58 -11.62 3.89
N HIS A 6 15.16 -10.46 4.42
CA HIS A 6 14.47 -10.35 5.70
C HIS A 6 13.20 -11.20 5.74
N SER A 7 12.44 -11.23 4.64
CA SER A 7 11.21 -12.04 4.51
C SER A 7 11.45 -13.55 4.64
N TYR A 8 12.60 -14.05 4.16
CA TYR A 8 13.00 -15.45 4.31
C TYR A 8 13.45 -15.73 5.75
N LYS A 9 14.34 -14.88 6.29
CA LYS A 9 14.85 -15.02 7.66
C LYS A 9 13.75 -14.99 8.71
N ASP A 10 12.81 -14.05 8.61
CA ASP A 10 11.73 -13.88 9.58
C ASP A 10 10.76 -15.06 9.57
N LYS A 11 10.51 -15.66 8.40
CA LYS A 11 9.64 -16.85 8.27
C LYS A 11 10.31 -18.13 8.74
N VAL A 12 11.60 -18.32 8.43
CA VAL A 12 12.39 -19.46 8.93
C VAL A 12 12.54 -19.38 10.45
N ALA A 13 12.79 -18.19 11.00
CA ALA A 13 12.87 -17.98 12.45
C ALA A 13 11.54 -18.26 13.18
N ARG A 14 10.40 -18.17 12.47
CA ARG A 14 9.07 -18.53 12.98
C ARG A 14 8.71 -20.01 12.77
N GLY A 15 9.66 -20.85 12.36
CA GLY A 15 9.49 -22.30 12.24
C GLY A 15 8.69 -22.76 11.02
N ALA A 16 8.44 -21.89 10.05
CA ALA A 16 7.74 -22.26 8.82
C ALA A 16 8.70 -22.97 7.85
N ALA A 17 8.24 -24.07 7.23
CA ALA A 17 8.98 -24.74 6.16
C ALA A 17 9.20 -23.76 5.00
N ALA A 18 10.47 -23.50 4.67
CA ALA A 18 10.83 -22.53 3.66
C ALA A 18 10.64 -23.15 2.26
N ALA A 19 9.45 -23.00 1.69
CA ALA A 19 9.18 -23.45 0.34
C ALA A 19 10.11 -22.75 -0.66
N ALA A 20 10.54 -23.45 -1.72
CA ALA A 20 11.44 -22.91 -2.74
C ALA A 20 10.96 -21.56 -3.32
N GLY A 21 9.64 -21.41 -3.52
CA GLY A 21 9.05 -20.16 -3.97
C GLY A 21 9.26 -18.98 -3.02
N LEU A 22 9.31 -19.20 -1.71
CA LEU A 22 9.61 -18.14 -0.74
C LEU A 22 11.09 -17.72 -0.80
N PHE A 23 11.98 -18.66 -1.13
CA PHE A 23 13.40 -18.37 -1.26
C PHE A 23 13.70 -17.62 -2.58
N THR A 24 12.99 -17.94 -3.66
CA THR A 24 13.27 -17.40 -5.00
C THR A 24 12.42 -16.20 -5.40
N TYR A 25 11.35 -15.85 -4.67
CA TYR A 25 10.49 -14.72 -5.07
C TYR A 25 11.24 -13.39 -5.28
N PRO A 26 12.33 -13.05 -4.55
CA PRO A 26 13.04 -11.80 -4.82
C PRO A 26 13.64 -11.76 -6.22
N VAL A 27 13.96 -12.92 -6.81
CA VAL A 27 14.42 -13.03 -8.20
C VAL A 27 13.28 -12.78 -9.18
N LEU A 28 12.09 -13.33 -8.91
CA LEU A 28 10.90 -13.05 -9.71
C LEU A 28 10.53 -11.56 -9.66
N MET A 29 10.56 -10.97 -8.46
CA MET A 29 10.34 -9.53 -8.28
C MET A 29 11.37 -8.69 -9.03
N ALA A 30 12.63 -9.10 -9.06
CA ALA A 30 13.66 -8.43 -9.86
C ALA A 30 13.34 -8.51 -11.36
N ALA A 31 12.88 -9.66 -11.86
CA ALA A 31 12.45 -9.80 -13.24
C ALA A 31 11.26 -8.88 -13.55
N ASP A 32 10.26 -8.81 -12.67
CA ASP A 32 9.10 -7.92 -12.80
C ASP A 32 9.49 -6.44 -12.89
N ILE A 33 10.56 -6.03 -12.21
CA ILE A 33 11.04 -4.63 -12.22
C ILE A 33 11.86 -4.35 -13.49
N LEU A 34 12.80 -5.25 -13.81
CA LEU A 34 13.82 -5.04 -14.83
C LEU A 34 13.28 -5.20 -16.25
N ILE A 35 12.27 -6.07 -16.45
CA ILE A 35 11.66 -6.31 -17.77
C ILE A 35 10.98 -5.06 -18.35
N TYR A 36 10.69 -4.05 -17.52
CA TYR A 36 10.09 -2.79 -17.96
C TYR A 36 11.06 -1.60 -17.98
N ASP A 37 12.37 -1.82 -17.82
CA ASP A 37 13.38 -0.74 -17.73
C ASP A 37 12.99 0.35 -16.71
N SER A 38 12.48 -0.08 -15.55
CA SER A 38 11.99 0.81 -14.51
C SER A 38 13.11 1.68 -13.94
N ASP A 39 12.95 3.01 -13.96
CA ASP A 39 13.90 3.94 -13.34
C ASP A 39 13.65 4.06 -11.82
N ILE A 40 12.38 4.02 -11.41
CA ILE A 40 11.95 4.25 -10.02
C ILE A 40 10.92 3.22 -9.61
N VAL A 41 11.11 2.60 -8.44
CA VAL A 41 10.16 1.64 -7.85
C VAL A 41 9.64 2.17 -6.50
N PRO A 42 8.37 2.59 -6.41
CA PRO A 42 7.78 3.00 -5.14
C PRO A 42 7.64 1.80 -4.20
N VAL A 43 8.27 1.88 -3.03
CA VAL A 43 8.29 0.77 -2.06
C VAL A 43 8.25 1.27 -0.61
N GLY A 44 7.75 0.41 0.29
CA GLY A 44 7.89 0.62 1.72
C GLY A 44 9.34 0.51 2.19
N LYS A 45 9.65 1.05 3.38
CA LYS A 45 11.01 0.96 3.98
C LYS A 45 11.49 -0.48 4.12
N ASP A 46 10.58 -1.38 4.45
CA ASP A 46 10.80 -2.83 4.60
C ASP A 46 11.14 -3.54 3.28
N GLN A 47 10.79 -2.95 2.15
CA GLN A 47 10.99 -3.53 0.82
C GLN A 47 12.26 -3.02 0.12
N LYS A 48 13.00 -2.09 0.73
CA LYS A 48 14.24 -1.52 0.16
C LYS A 48 15.26 -2.61 -0.20
N GLN A 49 15.39 -3.63 0.64
CA GLN A 49 16.32 -4.74 0.42
C GLN A 49 16.03 -5.51 -0.89
N HIS A 50 14.76 -5.63 -1.29
CA HIS A 50 14.42 -6.28 -2.56
C HIS A 50 14.86 -5.44 -3.77
N ILE A 51 14.83 -4.11 -3.66
CA ILE A 51 15.34 -3.22 -4.70
C ILE A 51 16.86 -3.31 -4.77
N GLU A 52 17.56 -3.42 -3.63
CA GLU A 52 19.01 -3.65 -3.61
C GLU A 52 19.38 -4.98 -4.29
N ILE A 53 18.65 -6.07 -3.99
CA ILE A 53 18.82 -7.38 -4.67
C ILE A 53 18.58 -7.24 -6.18
N THR A 54 17.55 -6.50 -6.58
CA THR A 54 17.22 -6.26 -7.99
C THR A 54 18.36 -5.54 -8.72
N ARG A 55 18.92 -4.50 -8.10
CA ARG A 55 20.07 -3.75 -8.63
C ARG A 55 21.30 -4.63 -8.73
N ASP A 56 21.57 -5.44 -7.72
CA ASP A 56 22.70 -6.37 -7.74
C ASP A 56 22.62 -7.38 -8.89
N ILE A 57 21.42 -7.91 -9.15
CA ILE A 57 21.16 -8.82 -10.28
C ILE A 57 21.41 -8.07 -11.61
N ALA A 58 20.85 -6.88 -11.76
CA ALA A 58 21.02 -6.07 -12.97
C ALA A 58 22.49 -5.70 -13.22
N THR A 59 23.22 -5.29 -12.18
CA THR A 59 24.67 -5.01 -12.25
C THR A 59 25.44 -6.23 -12.73
N ARG A 60 25.19 -7.42 -12.16
CA ARG A 60 25.87 -8.65 -12.59
C ARG A 60 25.58 -9.01 -14.05
N ILE A 61 24.33 -8.85 -14.49
CA ILE A 61 23.96 -9.07 -15.90
C ILE A 61 24.71 -8.09 -16.80
N ASN A 62 24.77 -6.81 -16.42
CA ASN A 62 25.47 -5.77 -17.18
C ASN A 62 26.99 -6.01 -17.22
N GLU A 63 27.59 -6.48 -16.13
CA GLU A 63 29.02 -6.83 -16.08
C GLU A 63 29.34 -8.08 -16.92
N THR A 64 28.44 -9.07 -16.91
CA THR A 64 28.66 -10.37 -17.57
C THR A 64 28.40 -10.29 -19.08
N PHE A 65 27.33 -9.60 -19.49
CA PHE A 65 26.84 -9.60 -20.88
C PHE A 65 26.86 -8.22 -21.54
N GLY A 66 27.14 -7.16 -20.80
CA GLY A 66 27.38 -5.83 -21.35
C GLY A 66 28.76 -5.70 -21.99
N SER A 67 28.98 -4.63 -22.75
CA SER A 67 30.30 -4.30 -23.32
C SER A 67 30.39 -2.82 -23.66
N ALA A 68 31.61 -2.31 -23.94
CA ALA A 68 31.81 -0.93 -24.35
C ALA A 68 31.02 -0.56 -25.63
N ARG A 69 30.78 -1.52 -26.53
CA ARG A 69 30.02 -1.30 -27.76
C ARG A 69 28.50 -1.40 -27.57
N ARG A 70 28.06 -2.24 -26.64
CA ARG A 70 26.64 -2.57 -26.41
C ARG A 70 25.99 -1.71 -25.30
N GLY A 71 26.81 -1.22 -24.36
CA GLY A 71 26.32 -0.57 -23.15
C GLY A 71 25.70 -1.58 -22.16
N PRO A 72 25.05 -1.07 -21.08
CA PRO A 72 24.32 -1.90 -20.13
C PRO A 72 23.09 -2.53 -20.76
N ILE A 73 22.77 -3.77 -20.37
CA ILE A 73 21.62 -4.54 -20.83
C ILE A 73 20.34 -4.16 -20.08
N LEU A 74 20.45 -3.86 -18.79
CA LEU A 74 19.33 -3.56 -17.90
C LEU A 74 19.58 -2.25 -17.17
N LYS A 75 18.53 -1.47 -16.94
CA LYS A 75 18.60 -0.30 -16.07
C LYS A 75 18.73 -0.70 -14.60
N LEU A 76 19.29 0.20 -13.80
CA LEU A 76 19.36 0.06 -12.35
C LEU A 76 18.23 0.87 -11.70
N PRO A 77 17.18 0.22 -11.17
CA PRO A 77 16.05 0.91 -10.55
C PRO A 77 16.44 1.57 -9.23
N GLU A 78 15.90 2.74 -8.93
CA GLU A 78 16.03 3.41 -7.63
C GLU A 78 14.76 3.23 -6.77
N PRO A 79 14.89 2.95 -5.46
CA PRO A 79 13.73 2.88 -4.58
C PRO A 79 13.19 4.28 -4.30
N ARG A 80 11.89 4.49 -4.46
CA ARG A 80 11.20 5.69 -3.95
C ARG A 80 10.45 5.34 -2.68
N ILE A 81 11.06 5.69 -1.54
CA ILE A 81 10.46 5.54 -0.22
C ILE A 81 9.76 6.85 0.15
N GLN A 82 8.45 6.79 0.39
CA GLN A 82 7.74 7.92 0.98
C GLN A 82 8.19 8.08 2.45
N ALA A 83 8.77 9.23 2.79
CA ALA A 83 9.31 9.50 4.12
C ALA A 83 8.24 9.39 5.24
N GLN A 84 7.02 9.80 4.90
CA GLN A 84 5.82 9.76 5.74
C GLN A 84 4.87 8.70 5.18
N THR A 85 5.08 7.43 5.52
CA THR A 85 3.98 6.47 5.50
C THR A 85 3.37 6.54 6.89
N GLU A 86 2.41 7.45 7.09
CA GLU A 86 1.70 7.52 8.37
C GLU A 86 0.97 6.18 8.58
N VAL A 87 1.23 5.59 9.75
CA VAL A 87 0.53 4.39 10.16
C VAL A 87 -0.91 4.78 10.43
N VAL A 88 -1.82 4.35 9.56
CA VAL A 88 -3.25 4.54 9.80
C VAL A 88 -3.66 3.69 11.02
N PRO A 89 -4.21 4.31 12.07
CA PRO A 89 -4.65 3.57 13.26
C PRO A 89 -5.90 2.73 12.93
N GLY A 90 -5.96 1.52 13.48
CA GLY A 90 -7.16 0.71 13.51
C GLY A 90 -8.15 1.24 14.54
N ILE A 91 -9.32 0.59 14.62
CA ILE A 91 -10.35 0.92 15.60
C ILE A 91 -9.88 0.80 17.06
N ASP A 92 -8.77 0.10 17.30
CA ASP A 92 -8.16 -0.14 18.61
C ASP A 92 -6.89 0.70 18.87
N GLY A 93 -6.50 1.58 17.94
CA GLY A 93 -5.32 2.44 18.05
C GLY A 93 -4.00 1.78 17.64
N GLN A 94 -3.98 0.46 17.42
CA GLN A 94 -2.84 -0.22 16.81
C GLN A 94 -2.78 0.09 15.32
N LYS A 95 -1.70 -0.31 14.63
CA LYS A 95 -1.65 -0.25 13.16
C LYS A 95 -2.86 -0.98 12.56
N MET A 96 -3.58 -0.33 11.66
CA MET A 96 -4.69 -0.96 10.96
C MET A 96 -4.19 -2.17 10.14
N SER A 97 -4.75 -3.34 10.39
CA SER A 97 -4.41 -4.58 9.70
C SER A 97 -5.58 -5.56 9.67
N LYS A 98 -5.80 -6.21 8.52
CA LYS A 98 -6.80 -7.28 8.39
C LYS A 98 -6.54 -8.43 9.37
N SER A 99 -5.27 -8.73 9.65
CA SER A 99 -4.88 -9.81 10.59
C SER A 99 -5.25 -9.51 12.04
N TYR A 100 -5.40 -8.23 12.40
CA TYR A 100 -5.81 -7.82 13.75
C TYR A 100 -7.33 -7.64 13.85
N GLY A 101 -8.06 -7.73 12.73
CA GLY A 101 -9.50 -7.52 12.71
C GLY A 101 -9.94 -6.10 13.09
N ASN A 102 -9.03 -5.13 13.03
CA ASN A 102 -9.22 -3.74 13.49
C ASN A 102 -9.48 -2.75 12.33
N THR A 103 -9.87 -3.23 11.16
CA THR A 103 -10.03 -2.45 9.93
C THR A 103 -11.39 -1.78 9.79
N ILE A 104 -11.44 -0.69 9.00
CA ILE A 104 -12.68 -0.10 8.46
C ILE A 104 -12.65 -0.33 6.95
N ASP A 105 -13.64 -1.05 6.41
CA ASP A 105 -13.72 -1.32 4.97
C ASP A 105 -14.38 -0.15 4.23
N ILE A 106 -13.66 0.41 3.25
CA ILE A 106 -14.10 1.54 2.41
C ILE A 106 -15.12 1.14 1.34
N PHE A 107 -15.16 -0.15 0.98
CA PHE A 107 -16.10 -0.73 0.02
C PHE A 107 -17.06 -1.73 0.68
N GLY A 108 -17.11 -1.75 2.01
CA GLY A 108 -18.01 -2.59 2.79
C GLY A 108 -19.46 -2.10 2.79
N GLU A 109 -20.34 -2.90 3.37
CA GLU A 109 -21.74 -2.51 3.58
C GLU A 109 -21.85 -1.36 4.58
N GLU A 110 -22.75 -0.41 4.31
CA GLU A 110 -22.94 0.78 5.14
C GLU A 110 -23.12 0.46 6.62
N LYS A 111 -23.96 -0.53 6.91
CA LYS A 111 -24.29 -0.94 8.28
C LYS A 111 -23.07 -1.49 9.02
N GLU A 112 -22.24 -2.31 8.36
CA GLU A 112 -21.04 -2.88 8.98
C GLU A 112 -19.95 -1.82 9.12
N THR A 113 -19.74 -0.97 8.10
CA THR A 113 -18.79 0.15 8.19
C THR A 113 -19.17 1.11 9.32
N ARG A 114 -20.46 1.45 9.46
CA ARG A 114 -20.98 2.25 10.57
C ARG A 114 -20.70 1.57 11.91
N LYS A 115 -21.02 0.29 12.05
CA LYS A 115 -20.75 -0.48 13.27
C LYS A 115 -19.27 -0.46 13.65
N ARG A 116 -18.37 -0.61 12.67
CA ARG A 116 -16.92 -0.54 12.87
C ARG A 116 -16.46 0.84 13.36
N VAL A 117 -16.92 1.92 12.73
CA VAL A 117 -16.62 3.28 13.20
C VAL A 117 -17.16 3.51 14.63
N MET A 118 -18.35 3.00 14.94
CA MET A 118 -18.91 3.12 16.29
C MET A 118 -18.10 2.36 17.34
N SER A 119 -17.40 1.29 16.95
CA SER A 119 -16.56 0.48 17.82
C SER A 119 -15.16 1.04 18.10
N ILE A 120 -14.80 2.21 17.54
CA ILE A 120 -13.51 2.85 17.80
C ILE A 120 -13.30 3.04 19.31
N VAL A 121 -12.16 2.60 19.83
CA VAL A 121 -11.80 2.73 21.24
C VAL A 121 -11.61 4.21 21.58
N THR A 122 -12.20 4.63 22.69
CA THR A 122 -12.08 5.99 23.25
C THR A 122 -11.82 5.90 24.74
N ASP A 123 -11.39 6.99 25.36
CA ASP A 123 -11.29 7.08 26.82
C ASP A 123 -12.67 7.29 27.49
N SER A 124 -12.67 7.32 28.82
CA SER A 124 -13.86 7.50 29.67
C SER A 124 -14.17 8.97 29.98
N THR A 125 -13.69 9.93 29.17
CA THR A 125 -13.94 11.36 29.40
C THR A 125 -15.45 11.67 29.30
N PRO A 126 -16.07 12.33 30.30
CA PRO A 126 -17.48 12.73 30.27
C PRO A 126 -17.84 13.61 29.06
N VAL A 127 -19.14 13.74 28.75
CA VAL A 127 -19.62 14.52 27.59
C VAL A 127 -19.25 15.99 27.72
N GLU A 128 -19.44 16.53 28.91
CA GLU A 128 -19.26 17.92 29.33
C GLU A 128 -17.78 18.31 29.35
N ALA A 129 -16.91 17.34 29.64
CA ALA A 129 -15.48 17.57 29.77
C ALA A 129 -14.78 17.74 28.40
N PRO A 130 -13.80 18.66 28.32
CA PRO A 130 -12.85 18.74 27.22
C PRO A 130 -12.15 17.40 26.95
N LYS A 131 -11.90 17.12 25.67
CA LYS A 131 -11.23 15.90 25.18
C LYS A 131 -9.93 16.27 24.49
N ASN A 132 -8.93 15.39 24.51
CA ASN A 132 -7.66 15.61 23.83
C ASN A 132 -7.76 15.19 22.35
N PRO A 133 -7.73 16.13 21.38
CA PRO A 133 -7.82 15.78 19.96
C PRO A 133 -6.57 15.06 19.45
N ASP A 134 -5.39 15.28 20.04
CA ASP A 134 -4.14 14.70 19.55
C ASP A 134 -3.99 13.21 19.90
N ALA A 135 -4.65 12.79 20.98
CA ALA A 135 -4.70 11.39 21.39
C ALA A 135 -5.87 10.61 20.75
N SER A 136 -6.75 11.27 19.99
CA SER A 136 -7.99 10.66 19.51
C SER A 136 -7.80 9.93 18.17
N ILE A 137 -8.12 8.63 18.17
CA ILE A 137 -8.22 7.83 16.93
C ILE A 137 -9.24 8.44 15.96
N ILE A 138 -10.33 9.00 16.48
CA ILE A 138 -11.38 9.63 15.68
C ILE A 138 -10.80 10.81 14.89
N MET A 139 -10.04 11.69 15.57
CA MET A 139 -9.39 12.83 14.92
C MET A 139 -8.34 12.39 13.90
N GLN A 140 -7.54 11.38 14.23
CA GLN A 140 -6.53 10.85 13.32
C GLN A 140 -7.16 10.32 12.03
N LEU A 141 -8.25 9.55 12.13
CA LEU A 141 -8.97 9.02 10.97
C LEU A 141 -9.73 10.12 10.21
N TYR A 142 -10.32 11.08 10.91
CA TYR A 142 -11.06 12.19 10.29
C TYR A 142 -10.13 13.04 9.41
N ALA A 143 -8.93 13.35 9.90
CA ALA A 143 -7.94 14.15 9.18
C ALA A 143 -7.46 13.54 7.85
N LEU A 144 -7.66 12.23 7.63
CA LEU A 144 -7.31 11.56 6.36
C LEU A 144 -8.27 11.91 5.21
N VAL A 145 -9.49 12.36 5.52
CA VAL A 145 -10.57 12.56 4.54
C VAL A 145 -11.24 13.94 4.62
N ALA A 146 -11.05 14.68 5.71
CA ALA A 146 -11.58 16.02 5.89
C ALA A 146 -10.61 17.11 5.41
N SER A 147 -11.16 18.29 5.11
CA SER A 147 -10.38 19.50 4.87
C SER A 147 -9.70 19.99 6.16
N LYS A 148 -8.70 20.85 6.02
CA LYS A 148 -8.01 21.44 7.19
C LYS A 148 -8.98 22.21 8.09
N ASP A 149 -9.95 22.91 7.51
CA ASP A 149 -10.93 23.71 8.26
C ASP A 149 -11.89 22.79 9.04
N GLU A 150 -12.38 21.72 8.41
CA GLU A 150 -13.22 20.72 9.08
C GLU A 150 -12.48 20.03 10.23
N VAL A 151 -11.19 19.74 10.04
CA VAL A 151 -10.34 19.17 11.09
C VAL A 151 -10.21 20.13 12.26
N GLU A 152 -9.89 21.40 12.03
CA GLU A 152 -9.74 22.35 13.13
C GLU A 152 -11.07 22.61 13.84
N GLU A 153 -12.19 22.66 13.12
CA GLU A 153 -13.53 22.76 13.71
C GLU A 153 -13.79 21.58 14.67
N MET A 154 -13.51 20.35 14.25
CA MET A 154 -13.67 19.19 15.13
C MET A 154 -12.71 19.27 16.34
N ARG A 155 -11.47 19.74 16.15
CA ARG A 155 -10.49 19.94 17.24
C ARG A 155 -11.00 20.95 18.27
N GLU A 156 -11.58 22.06 17.84
CA GLU A 156 -12.21 23.04 18.72
C GLU A 156 -13.38 22.44 19.50
N GLN A 157 -14.24 21.65 18.85
CA GLN A 157 -15.34 20.96 19.51
C GLN A 157 -14.84 19.95 20.56
N PHE A 158 -13.75 19.22 20.29
CA PHE A 158 -13.08 18.36 21.27
C PHE A 158 -12.63 19.15 22.50
N ARG A 159 -11.93 20.27 22.30
CA ARG A 159 -11.38 21.11 23.38
C ARG A 159 -12.47 21.84 24.18
N LYS A 160 -13.59 22.19 23.55
CA LYS A 160 -14.72 22.87 24.21
C LYS A 160 -15.47 21.97 25.19
N GLY A 161 -15.54 20.66 24.91
CA GLY A 161 -16.44 19.76 25.63
C GLY A 161 -17.91 19.99 25.26
N GLY A 162 -18.82 19.31 25.96
CA GLY A 162 -20.26 19.36 25.69
C GLY A 162 -20.74 18.45 24.54
N ARG A 163 -19.83 17.66 23.93
CA ARG A 163 -20.15 16.66 22.90
C ARG A 163 -19.49 15.33 23.23
N GLY A 164 -20.25 14.25 23.11
CA GLY A 164 -19.79 12.90 23.40
C GLY A 164 -19.05 12.26 22.24
N TYR A 165 -18.21 11.25 22.53
CA TYR A 165 -17.52 10.47 21.49
C TYR A 165 -18.47 9.83 20.49
N GLY A 166 -19.68 9.45 20.91
CA GLY A 166 -20.70 8.90 20.02
C GLY A 166 -21.04 9.83 18.85
N ASP A 167 -21.08 11.14 19.08
CA ASP A 167 -21.41 12.09 18.01
C ASP A 167 -20.22 12.37 17.10
N PHE A 168 -18.99 12.40 17.64
CA PHE A 168 -17.78 12.47 16.83
C PHE A 168 -17.62 11.22 15.95
N LYS A 169 -17.98 10.03 16.45
CA LYS A 169 -18.02 8.79 15.66
C LYS A 169 -19.06 8.85 14.54
N LYS A 170 -20.23 9.47 14.76
CA LYS A 170 -21.23 9.69 13.70
C LYS A 170 -20.69 10.62 12.61
N GLN A 171 -20.10 11.73 13.01
CA GLN A 171 -19.50 12.69 12.08
C GLN A 171 -18.35 12.07 11.27
N LEU A 172 -17.49 11.26 11.91
CA LEU A 172 -16.46 10.49 11.22
C LEU A 172 -17.06 9.50 10.22
N PHE A 173 -18.09 8.77 10.62
CA PHE A 173 -18.76 7.83 9.72
C PHE A 173 -19.34 8.54 8.50
N GLU A 174 -20.08 9.63 8.69
CA GLU A 174 -20.67 10.41 7.60
C GLU A 174 -19.60 10.91 6.65
N LYS A 175 -18.50 11.48 7.18
CA LYS A 175 -17.41 11.98 6.36
C LYS A 175 -16.71 10.89 5.56
N LEU A 176 -16.40 9.74 6.19
CA LEU A 176 -15.82 8.58 5.50
C LEU A 176 -16.77 8.04 4.43
N TRP A 177 -18.06 7.96 4.74
CA TRP A 177 -19.07 7.47 3.82
C TRP A 177 -19.13 8.38 2.59
N ASP A 178 -19.28 9.69 2.78
CA ASP A 178 -19.40 10.64 1.68
C ASP A 178 -18.12 10.73 0.84
N TYR A 179 -16.94 10.75 1.49
CA TYR A 179 -15.65 10.82 0.81
C TYR A 179 -15.48 9.67 -0.20
N PHE A 180 -15.84 8.44 0.18
CA PHE A 180 -15.72 7.27 -0.68
C PHE A 180 -16.96 6.99 -1.55
N ALA A 181 -18.04 7.78 -1.46
CA ALA A 181 -19.24 7.60 -2.26
C ALA A 181 -18.98 7.53 -3.78
N PRO A 182 -18.19 8.44 -4.40
CA PRO A 182 -17.90 8.33 -5.83
C PRO A 182 -17.10 7.07 -6.18
N MET A 183 -16.19 6.61 -5.30
CA MET A 183 -15.41 5.38 -5.52
C MET A 183 -16.29 4.12 -5.37
N ARG A 184 -17.22 4.08 -4.42
CA ARG A 184 -18.19 2.98 -4.27
C ARG A 184 -19.08 2.88 -5.50
N LYS A 185 -19.63 4.01 -5.97
CA LYS A 185 -20.41 4.06 -7.22
C LYS A 185 -19.61 3.54 -8.41
N ARG A 186 -18.36 4.00 -8.56
CA ARG A 186 -17.49 3.54 -9.66
C ARG A 186 -17.19 2.05 -9.58
N ARG A 187 -16.98 1.51 -8.38
CA ARG A 187 -16.81 0.07 -8.17
C ARG A 187 -18.04 -0.71 -8.62
N ASP A 188 -19.24 -0.23 -8.29
CA ASP A 188 -20.48 -0.90 -8.68
C ASP A 188 -20.69 -0.88 -10.20
N GLU A 189 -20.36 0.24 -10.87
CA GLU A 189 -20.35 0.31 -12.34
C GLU A 189 -19.40 -0.72 -12.95
N ILE A 190 -18.17 -0.84 -12.42
CA ILE A 190 -17.17 -1.81 -12.87
C ILE A 190 -17.65 -3.25 -12.65
N LEU A 191 -18.30 -3.54 -11.53
CA LEU A 191 -18.78 -4.90 -11.23
C LEU A 191 -19.99 -5.31 -12.08
N ARG A 192 -20.77 -4.35 -12.57
CA ARG A 192 -21.88 -4.60 -13.49
C ARG A 192 -21.41 -4.89 -14.91
N ASP A 193 -20.33 -4.24 -15.34
CA ASP A 193 -19.69 -4.53 -16.63
C ASP A 193 -18.72 -5.71 -16.50
N LYS A 194 -19.21 -6.92 -16.83
CA LYS A 194 -18.43 -8.16 -16.79
C LYS A 194 -17.15 -8.12 -17.63
N ASN A 195 -17.08 -7.24 -18.64
CA ASN A 195 -15.94 -7.14 -19.54
C ASN A 195 -14.95 -6.05 -19.12
N TYR A 196 -15.33 -5.10 -18.27
CA TYR A 196 -14.49 -3.95 -17.93
C TYR A 196 -13.12 -4.37 -17.42
N ILE A 197 -13.08 -5.28 -16.44
CA ILE A 197 -11.84 -5.74 -15.81
C ILE A 197 -10.95 -6.47 -16.82
N ASN A 198 -11.52 -7.41 -17.59
CA ASN A 198 -10.78 -8.15 -18.61
C ASN A 198 -10.22 -7.22 -19.69
N ASN A 199 -11.03 -6.27 -20.18
CA ASN A 199 -10.60 -5.29 -21.17
C ASN A 199 -9.50 -4.36 -20.61
N ALA A 200 -9.60 -3.97 -19.34
CA ALA A 200 -8.57 -3.16 -18.69
C ALA A 200 -7.25 -3.93 -18.54
N LEU A 201 -7.31 -5.19 -18.10
CA LEU A 201 -6.14 -6.07 -17.99
C LEU A 201 -5.53 -6.36 -19.35
N GLN A 202 -6.34 -6.63 -20.37
CA GLN A 202 -5.87 -6.89 -21.74
C GLN A 202 -5.12 -5.68 -22.30
N ARG A 203 -5.71 -4.48 -22.25
CA ARG A 203 -5.04 -3.25 -22.70
C ARG A 203 -3.76 -2.96 -21.91
N GLY A 204 -3.76 -3.28 -20.61
CA GLY A 204 -2.57 -3.16 -19.76
C GLY A 204 -1.47 -4.13 -20.21
N ALA A 205 -1.82 -5.40 -20.45
CA ALA A 205 -0.91 -6.44 -20.90
C ALA A 205 -0.33 -6.13 -22.29
N GLU A 206 -1.14 -5.65 -23.23
CA GLU A 206 -0.68 -5.23 -24.57
C GLU A 206 0.41 -4.14 -24.47
N ARG A 207 0.19 -3.13 -23.63
CA ARG A 207 1.17 -2.05 -23.39
C ARG A 207 2.43 -2.56 -22.66
N ALA A 208 2.24 -3.42 -21.67
CA ALA A 208 3.33 -3.99 -20.88
C ALA A 208 4.22 -4.88 -21.78
N ASN A 209 3.62 -5.76 -22.57
CA ASN A 209 4.32 -6.65 -23.51
C ASN A 209 5.13 -5.86 -24.54
N ALA A 210 4.57 -4.78 -25.10
CA ALA A 210 5.31 -3.94 -26.05
C ALA A 210 6.61 -3.34 -25.50
N ILE A 211 6.72 -3.18 -24.18
CA ILE A 211 7.96 -2.77 -23.49
C ILE A 211 8.81 -4.01 -23.18
N ALA A 212 8.20 -5.03 -22.56
CA ALA A 212 8.87 -6.25 -22.15
C ALA A 212 9.56 -6.98 -23.31
N ASP A 213 8.92 -7.04 -24.47
CA ASP A 213 9.44 -7.72 -25.66
C ASP A 213 10.77 -7.08 -26.13
N LYS A 214 10.87 -5.74 -26.06
CA LYS A 214 12.11 -5.02 -26.42
C LYS A 214 13.24 -5.32 -25.43
N VAL A 215 12.92 -5.39 -24.15
CA VAL A 215 13.91 -5.74 -23.12
C VAL A 215 14.34 -7.20 -23.27
N MET A 216 13.39 -8.10 -23.53
CA MET A 216 13.66 -9.52 -23.73
C MET A 216 14.47 -9.79 -25.00
N GLU A 217 14.22 -9.08 -26.09
CA GLU A 217 15.05 -9.13 -27.32
C GLU A 217 16.49 -8.75 -27.00
N ARG A 218 16.69 -7.62 -26.30
CA ARG A 218 18.01 -7.15 -25.88
C ARG A 218 18.72 -8.13 -24.95
N VAL A 219 18.00 -8.76 -24.02
CA VAL A 219 18.56 -9.76 -23.12
C VAL A 219 18.92 -11.04 -23.86
N ARG A 220 18.03 -11.57 -24.72
CA ARG A 220 18.25 -12.78 -25.51
C ARG A 220 19.48 -12.66 -26.42
N ASP A 221 19.57 -11.57 -27.17
CA ASP A 221 20.74 -11.28 -28.00
C ASP A 221 22.03 -11.17 -27.17
N ALA A 222 21.96 -10.66 -25.94
CA ALA A 222 23.13 -10.56 -25.06
C ALA A 222 23.61 -11.92 -24.53
N VAL A 223 22.70 -12.86 -24.33
CA VAL A 223 23.02 -14.22 -23.86
C VAL A 223 23.18 -15.24 -25.00
N GLY A 224 23.04 -14.80 -26.25
CA GLY A 224 23.23 -15.65 -27.44
C GLY A 224 22.03 -16.55 -27.77
N LEU A 225 20.81 -16.07 -27.51
CA LEU A 225 19.53 -16.75 -27.82
C LEU A 225 18.72 -16.02 -28.89
#